data_AF-A0AAX0ZD47-F1
#
_entry.id   AF-A0AAX0ZD47-F1
#
_cell.length_a   1.000
_cell.length_b   1.000
_cell.length_c   1.000
_cell.angle_alpha   90.00
_cell.angle_beta   90.00
_cell.angle_gamma   90.00
#
_symmetry.space_group_name_H-M   'P 1'
#
loop_
_entity.id
_entity.type
_entity.pdbx_description
1 polymer ?
#
loop_
_entity_poly.entity_id
_entity_poly.type
_entity_poly.pdbx_seq_one_letter_code
_entity_poly.pdbx_strand_id
1 'polypeptide(L)'
;DGYTNDEESDENSSTITDKDNDGVSDVVDPADTDGDGITDDVDTDDDNDGVNDSDEEASNLDPKNNDTDGNGVTDGEEDTDNDG
;
A
#
# COMPACT_ATOMS: atom_id res chain seq x y z
N ASP A 1 6.40 -17.81 -8.09
CA ASP A 1 5.88 -17.96 -6.72
C ASP A 1 5.53 -19.41 -6.34
N GLY A 2 5.31 -20.30 -7.31
CA GLY A 2 5.02 -21.71 -7.04
C GLY A 2 3.57 -22.12 -7.28
N TYR A 3 2.74 -21.22 -7.82
CA TYR A 3 1.37 -21.52 -8.25
C TYR A 3 1.31 -21.88 -9.74
N THR A 4 0.31 -22.68 -10.09
CA THR A 4 0.06 -23.10 -11.47
C THR A 4 -0.91 -22.14 -12.16
N ASN A 5 -0.79 -21.99 -13.48
CA ASN A 5 -1.62 -21.09 -14.29
C ASN A 5 -3.14 -21.34 -14.14
N ASP A 6 -3.52 -22.57 -13.77
CA ASP A 6 -4.92 -22.98 -13.53
C ASP A 6 -5.43 -22.56 -12.14
N GLU A 7 -4.53 -22.19 -11.21
CA GLU A 7 -4.85 -21.61 -9.90
C GLU A 7 -4.96 -20.08 -9.96
N GLU A 8 -4.37 -19.43 -10.97
CA GLU A 8 -4.47 -17.98 -11.21
C GLU A 8 -5.65 -17.57 -12.11
N SER A 9 -6.21 -18.53 -12.84
CA SER A 9 -7.21 -18.29 -13.88
C SER A 9 -8.59 -18.82 -13.45
N ASP A 10 -9.25 -18.19 -12.48
CA ASP A 10 -10.70 -18.39 -12.33
C ASP A 10 -11.46 -17.33 -13.16
N GLU A 11 -12.30 -17.82 -14.06
CA GLU A 11 -13.09 -17.06 -15.05
C GLU A 11 -14.20 -16.20 -14.39
N ASN A 12 -14.39 -16.36 -13.09
CA ASN A 12 -15.27 -15.57 -12.23
C ASN A 12 -14.61 -15.17 -10.89
N SER A 13 -13.31 -15.47 -10.74
CA SER A 13 -12.43 -15.07 -9.63
C SER A 13 -11.03 -14.88 -10.19
N SER A 14 -10.71 -13.72 -10.73
CA SER A 14 -9.32 -13.43 -11.00
C SER A 14 -8.62 -13.29 -9.65
N THR A 15 -7.54 -14.02 -9.39
CA THR A 15 -6.52 -13.54 -8.44
C THR A 15 -5.80 -12.36 -9.08
N ILE A 16 -6.57 -11.33 -9.44
CA ILE A 16 -6.05 -9.99 -9.56
C ILE A 16 -5.65 -9.64 -8.13
N THR A 17 -4.42 -9.99 -7.78
CA THR A 17 -3.69 -9.19 -6.80
C THR A 17 -3.76 -7.79 -7.40
N ASP A 18 -4.55 -6.95 -6.74
CA ASP A 18 -4.87 -5.56 -7.03
C ASP A 18 -4.80 -4.94 -5.64
N LYS A 19 -3.56 -4.71 -5.17
CA LYS A 19 -3.34 -4.35 -3.76
C LYS A 19 -3.79 -2.93 -3.44
N ASP A 20 -3.63 -2.04 -4.41
CA ASP A 20 -4.05 -0.64 -4.39
C ASP A 20 -5.54 -0.47 -4.75
N ASN A 21 -6.22 -1.52 -5.22
CA ASN A 21 -7.65 -1.54 -5.57
C ASN A 21 -8.01 -0.52 -6.67
N ASP A 22 -7.09 -0.28 -7.61
CA ASP A 22 -7.27 0.66 -8.71
C ASP A 22 -8.10 0.06 -9.87
N GLY A 23 -8.37 -1.25 -9.81
CA GLY A 23 -9.14 -2.01 -10.79
C GLY A 23 -8.31 -2.57 -11.94
N VAL A 24 -6.98 -2.43 -11.86
CA VAL A 24 -5.96 -3.09 -12.68
C VAL A 24 -5.31 -4.20 -11.81
N SER A 25 -4.54 -5.08 -12.41
CA SER A 25 -3.87 -6.16 -11.67
C SER A 25 -2.40 -5.82 -11.49
N ASP A 26 -1.83 -6.18 -10.35
CA ASP A 26 -0.39 -6.18 -10.02
C ASP A 26 0.52 -6.73 -11.15
N VAL A 27 0.00 -7.64 -11.99
CA VAL A 27 0.75 -8.19 -13.14
C VAL A 27 0.95 -7.17 -14.27
N VAL A 28 0.03 -6.24 -14.41
CA VAL A 28 -0.01 -5.20 -15.44
C VAL A 28 0.39 -3.85 -14.85
N ASP A 29 0.01 -3.59 -13.61
CA ASP A 29 0.21 -2.35 -12.88
C ASP A 29 0.59 -2.71 -11.44
N PRO A 30 1.88 -2.60 -11.06
CA PRO A 30 2.27 -2.87 -9.68
C PRO A 30 1.57 -1.88 -8.73
N ALA A 31 1.29 -2.34 -7.51
CA ALA A 31 0.60 -1.55 -6.50
C ALA A 31 1.21 -0.15 -6.33
N ASP A 32 0.35 0.85 -6.31
CA ASP A 32 0.62 2.28 -6.12
C ASP A 32 -0.48 2.83 -5.17
N THR A 33 -0.24 2.71 -3.87
CA THR A 33 -1.27 2.88 -2.82
C THR A 33 -1.77 4.33 -2.74
N ASP A 34 -0.92 5.32 -2.97
CA ASP A 34 -1.28 6.74 -2.97
C ASP A 34 -1.65 7.29 -4.37
N GLY A 35 -1.32 6.54 -5.43
CA GLY A 35 -1.60 6.88 -6.82
C GLY A 35 -0.72 8.01 -7.38
N ASP A 36 0.49 8.22 -6.82
CA ASP A 36 1.41 9.26 -7.29
C ASP A 36 2.23 8.86 -8.53
N GLY A 37 2.17 7.58 -8.90
CA GLY A 37 2.89 6.97 -10.02
C GLY A 37 4.24 6.36 -9.65
N ILE A 38 4.58 6.30 -8.36
CA ILE A 38 5.65 5.50 -7.78
C ILE A 38 5.01 4.26 -7.17
N THR A 39 5.55 3.10 -7.51
CA THR A 39 5.01 1.83 -7.03
C THR A 39 5.47 1.56 -5.60
N ASP A 40 4.65 0.90 -4.79
CA ASP A 40 4.90 0.55 -3.37
C ASP A 40 6.24 -0.17 -3.11
N ASP A 41 6.87 -0.75 -4.13
CA ASP A 41 8.18 -1.41 -4.01
C ASP A 41 9.37 -0.44 -4.12
N VAL A 42 9.10 0.78 -4.55
CA VAL A 42 10.06 1.87 -4.79
C VAL A 42 9.73 3.10 -3.96
N ASP A 43 8.46 3.31 -3.64
CA ASP A 43 8.05 4.34 -2.70
C ASP A 43 8.66 4.09 -1.33
N THR A 44 8.84 5.17 -0.59
CA THR A 44 9.28 5.17 0.79
C THR A 44 8.18 5.64 1.73
N ASP A 45 7.05 6.10 1.20
CA ASP A 45 5.88 6.62 1.91
C ASP A 45 4.66 6.19 1.07
N ASP A 46 4.28 4.91 1.20
CA ASP A 46 3.29 4.21 0.38
C ASP A 46 1.90 4.90 0.38
N ASP A 47 1.55 5.65 1.43
CA ASP A 47 0.26 6.34 1.55
C ASP A 47 0.35 7.88 1.54
N ASN A 48 1.57 8.41 1.45
CA ASN A 48 1.93 9.82 1.27
C ASN A 48 1.33 10.74 2.33
N ASP A 49 1.30 10.24 3.56
CA ASP A 49 0.80 10.97 4.71
C ASP A 49 1.88 11.82 5.40
N GLY A 50 3.14 11.59 5.03
CA GLY A 50 4.32 12.33 5.50
C GLY A 50 5.22 11.55 6.45
N VAL A 51 4.91 10.30 6.80
CA VAL A 51 5.76 9.36 7.53
C VAL A 51 6.29 8.32 6.55
N ASN A 52 7.54 7.87 6.69
CA ASN A 52 8.05 6.83 5.80
C ASN A 52 7.68 5.42 6.29
N ASP A 53 7.56 4.45 5.38
CA ASP A 53 7.10 3.09 5.69
C ASP A 53 7.92 2.42 6.81
N SER A 54 9.22 2.74 6.89
CA SER A 54 10.11 2.13 7.89
C SER A 54 9.85 2.66 9.29
N ASP A 55 9.52 3.94 9.41
CA ASP A 55 9.21 4.59 10.68
C ASP A 55 7.78 4.28 11.13
N GLU A 56 6.86 4.11 10.19
CA GLU A 56 5.54 3.54 10.42
C GLU A 56 5.59 2.09 10.92
N GLU A 57 6.35 1.22 10.24
CA GLU A 57 6.58 -0.16 10.70
C GLU A 57 7.19 -0.19 12.10
N ALA A 58 8.11 0.73 12.41
CA ALA A 58 8.72 0.85 13.73
C ALA A 58 7.72 1.32 14.80
N SER A 59 6.76 2.16 14.40
CA SER A 59 5.70 2.72 15.25
C SER A 59 4.48 1.80 15.38
N ASN A 60 4.42 0.68 14.65
CA ASN A 60 3.26 -0.22 14.52
C ASN A 60 2.06 0.46 13.84
N LEU A 61 2.36 1.35 12.89
CA LEU A 61 1.42 1.92 11.94
C LEU A 61 1.33 1.02 10.69
N ASP A 62 0.40 1.32 9.79
CA ASP A 62 0.18 0.60 8.54
C ASP A 62 0.64 1.49 7.37
N PRO A 63 1.80 1.20 6.73
CA PRO A 63 2.36 2.04 5.68
C PRO A 63 1.47 2.30 4.47
N LYS A 64 0.42 1.49 4.32
CA LYS A 64 -0.53 1.59 3.21
C LYS A 64 -1.82 2.29 3.60
N ASN A 65 -1.86 2.92 4.77
CA ASN A 65 -3.06 3.50 5.32
C ASN A 65 -2.74 4.74 6.15
N ASN A 66 -2.95 5.89 5.50
CA ASN A 66 -2.65 7.22 6.02
C ASN A 66 -3.37 7.61 7.33
N ASP A 67 -4.22 6.77 7.89
CA ASP A 67 -4.89 6.94 9.19
C ASP A 67 -5.05 5.52 9.79
N THR A 68 -3.97 4.99 10.35
CA THR A 68 -3.91 3.61 10.85
C THR A 68 -5.02 3.32 11.87
N ASP A 69 -5.31 4.26 12.75
CA ASP A 69 -6.28 4.07 13.84
C ASP A 69 -7.72 4.48 13.47
N GLY A 70 -7.90 5.12 12.31
CA GLY A 70 -9.18 5.54 11.76
C GLY A 70 -9.84 6.66 12.55
N ASN A 71 -9.05 7.49 13.25
CA ASN A 71 -9.56 8.56 14.11
C ASN A 71 -9.87 9.86 13.34
N GLY A 72 -9.43 9.94 12.07
CA GLY A 72 -9.63 11.07 11.17
C GLY A 72 -8.50 12.10 11.18
N VAL A 73 -7.36 11.80 11.79
CA VAL A 73 -6.08 12.52 11.71
C VAL A 73 -5.09 11.57 11.05
N THR A 74 -4.30 12.05 10.08
CA THR A 74 -3.35 11.16 9.40
C THR A 74 -2.16 10.82 10.29
N ASP A 75 -1.52 9.67 10.09
CA ASP A 75 -0.39 9.27 10.95
C ASP A 75 0.76 10.30 10.89
N GLY A 76 1.01 10.90 9.72
CA GLY A 76 1.92 12.05 9.56
C GLY A 76 1.43 13.37 10.16
N GLU A 77 0.13 13.57 10.37
CA GLU A 77 -0.38 14.67 11.20
C GLU A 77 -0.24 14.37 12.70
N GLU A 78 -0.19 13.10 13.10
CA GLU A 78 0.07 12.64 14.45
C GLU A 78 1.56 12.66 14.84
N ASP A 79 2.48 12.64 13.86
CA ASP A 79 3.91 12.84 14.05
C ASP A 79 4.23 14.24 14.63
N THR A 80 4.20 14.31 15.95
CA THR A 80 4.48 15.55 16.70
C THR A 80 5.95 15.96 16.72
N ASP A 81 6.89 15.06 16.42
CA ASP A 81 8.34 15.33 16.44
C ASP A 81 9.00 15.45 15.06
N ASN A 82 8.26 15.20 13.98
CA ASN A 82 8.72 15.36 12.59
C ASN A 82 10.00 14.54 12.36
N ASP A 83 10.11 13.37 12.97
CA ASP A 83 11.22 12.46 12.71
C ASP A 83 11.00 11.61 11.46
N GLY A 84 9.80 11.72 10.87
CA GLY A 84 9.44 11.12 9.59
C GLY A 84 9.20 9.64 9.73
#